data_AF-A0A839V1G7-F1
#
_entry.id   AF-A0A839V1G7-F1
#
_cell.length_a   1.000
_cell.length_b   1.000
_cell.length_c   1.000
_cell.angle_alpha   90.00
_cell.angle_beta   90.00
_cell.angle_gamma   90.00
#
_symmetry.space_group_name_H-M   'P 1'
#
loop_
_entity.id
_entity.type
_entity.pdbx_description
1 polymer ?
#
loop_
_entity_poly.entity_id
_entity_poly.type
_entity_poly.pdbx_seq_one_letter_code
_entity_poly.pdbx_strand_id
1 'polypeptide(L)'
;MARAASPRARTAPAPGARRLPAFLWLKGVLCGAVLMVSPATMIVIAALFAPLVAIVATDASPSRATTRTAILFALAASLRLLVSLWSSGGDVATAIAMARDPRSLLCGWLAIGAAWLLLEVISIVLRLAFEISARMAETRHRSEIETLLAEWGE
;
A
#
# COMPACT_ATOMS: atom_id res chain seq x y z
N MET A 1 -46.43 -18.25 57.04
CA MET A 1 -45.02 -17.82 56.82
C MET A 1 -44.35 -18.93 56.02
N ALA A 2 -43.67 -18.77 54.89
CA ALA A 2 -43.03 -17.59 54.31
C ALA A 2 -42.84 -17.74 52.77
N ARG A 3 -42.99 -16.58 52.11
CA ARG A 3 -42.40 -16.07 50.86
C ARG A 3 -42.09 -17.02 49.68
N ALA A 4 -42.87 -16.81 48.62
CA ALA A 4 -42.54 -17.09 47.24
C ALA A 4 -41.23 -16.37 46.81
N ALA A 5 -40.33 -17.12 46.17
CA ALA A 5 -39.13 -16.57 45.54
C ALA A 5 -39.51 -15.90 44.20
N SER A 6 -39.16 -14.63 44.05
CA SER A 6 -39.42 -13.85 42.83
C SER A 6 -38.47 -14.26 41.70
N PRO A 7 -38.91 -14.19 40.43
CA PRO A 7 -38.04 -14.43 39.29
C PRO A 7 -37.13 -13.22 39.09
N ARG A 8 -35.80 -13.44 39.15
CA ARG A 8 -34.77 -12.45 38.81
C ARG A 8 -34.99 -11.96 37.38
N ALA A 9 -35.29 -10.67 37.23
CA ALA A 9 -35.30 -9.98 35.96
C ALA A 9 -33.92 -10.11 35.29
N ARG A 10 -33.88 -10.73 34.12
CA ARG A 10 -32.70 -10.83 33.26
C ARG A 10 -32.54 -9.46 32.58
N THR A 11 -31.62 -8.63 33.05
CA THR A 11 -31.26 -7.39 32.38
C THR A 11 -30.61 -7.72 31.04
N ALA A 12 -31.20 -7.23 29.95
CA ALA A 12 -30.63 -7.35 28.62
C ALA A 12 -29.32 -6.55 28.54
N PRO A 13 -28.24 -7.07 27.92
CA PRO A 13 -27.03 -6.30 27.71
C PRO A 13 -27.31 -5.13 26.75
N ALA A 14 -26.83 -3.94 27.10
CA ALA A 14 -26.92 -2.72 26.30
C ALA A 14 -26.35 -2.93 24.88
N PRO A 15 -26.89 -2.25 23.85
CA PRO A 15 -26.48 -2.47 22.46
C PRO A 15 -25.00 -2.16 22.31
N GLY A 16 -24.24 -3.15 21.89
CA GLY A 16 -22.81 -3.02 21.65
C GLY A 16 -22.55 -1.89 20.68
N ALA A 17 -21.88 -0.84 21.16
CA ALA A 17 -21.24 0.15 20.31
C ALA A 17 -20.28 -0.62 19.41
N ARG A 18 -20.72 -0.88 18.17
CA ARG A 18 -19.88 -1.45 17.12
C ARG A 18 -18.70 -0.51 17.01
N ARG A 19 -17.55 -0.91 17.55
CA ARG A 19 -16.27 -0.25 17.30
C ARG A 19 -16.07 -0.36 15.81
N LEU A 20 -16.46 0.68 15.07
CA LEU A 20 -16.09 0.81 13.67
C LEU A 20 -14.57 0.63 13.65
N PRO A 21 -14.04 -0.28 12.81
CA PRO A 21 -12.60 -0.51 12.79
C PRO A 21 -11.93 0.84 12.54
N ALA A 22 -10.92 1.20 13.35
CA ALA A 22 -10.26 2.50 13.29
C ALA A 22 -9.82 2.86 11.85
N PHE A 23 -9.55 1.85 11.03
CA PHE A 23 -9.27 1.94 9.60
C PHE A 23 -10.42 2.53 8.75
N LEU A 24 -11.68 2.24 9.08
CA LEU A 24 -12.84 2.85 8.42
C LEU A 24 -12.97 4.34 8.77
N TRP A 25 -12.69 4.68 10.02
CA TRP A 25 -12.69 6.07 10.48
C TRP A 25 -11.58 6.87 9.81
N LEU A 26 -10.38 6.29 9.70
CA LEU A 26 -9.26 6.89 8.97
C LEU A 26 -9.59 7.10 7.49
N LYS A 27 -10.23 6.12 6.84
CA LYS A 27 -10.72 6.26 5.46
C LYS A 27 -11.76 7.36 5.32
N GLY A 28 -12.65 7.50 6.30
CA GLY A 28 -13.65 8.58 6.34
C GLY A 28 -13.01 9.96 6.50
N VAL A 29 -12.03 10.11 7.40
CA VAL A 29 -11.27 11.35 7.58
C VAL A 29 -10.45 11.67 6.36
N LEU A 30 -9.81 10.68 5.73
CA LEU A 30 -9.06 10.88 4.49
C LEU A 30 -10.01 11.33 3.38
N CYS A 31 -11.16 10.68 3.22
CA CYS A 31 -12.18 11.05 2.24
C CYS A 31 -12.72 12.47 2.49
N GLY A 32 -12.99 12.82 3.76
CA GLY A 32 -13.43 14.15 4.16
C GLY A 32 -12.36 15.23 3.92
N ALA A 33 -11.10 14.94 4.25
CA ALA A 33 -9.98 15.83 3.99
C ALA A 33 -9.81 16.06 2.48
N VAL A 34 -9.92 14.99 1.69
CA VAL A 34 -9.91 14.98 0.21
C VAL A 34 -11.08 15.81 -0.35
N LEU A 35 -12.29 15.69 0.20
CA LEU A 35 -13.48 16.48 -0.17
C LEU A 35 -13.36 17.97 0.21
N MET A 36 -12.58 18.28 1.24
CA MET A 36 -12.30 19.65 1.68
C MET A 36 -11.26 20.33 0.77
N VAL A 37 -10.51 19.56 -0.02
CA VAL A 37 -9.59 20.11 -1.02
C VAL A 37 -10.39 20.52 -2.26
N SER A 38 -10.07 21.71 -2.80
CA SER A 38 -10.72 22.32 -3.97
C SER A 38 -11.03 21.32 -5.09
N PRO A 39 -12.19 21.42 -5.80
CA PRO A 39 -12.52 20.59 -6.96
C PRO A 39 -11.39 20.47 -7.99
N ALA A 40 -10.56 21.52 -8.09
CA ALA A 40 -9.36 21.57 -8.91
C ALA A 40 -8.36 20.43 -8.59
N THR A 41 -8.13 20.16 -7.30
CA THR A 41 -7.21 19.11 -6.85
C THR A 41 -7.75 17.70 -7.08
N MET A 42 -9.07 17.52 -6.97
CA MET A 42 -9.71 16.22 -7.27
C MET A 42 -9.47 15.79 -8.71
N ILE A 43 -9.57 16.72 -9.66
CA ILE A 43 -9.36 16.43 -11.08
C ILE A 43 -7.91 15.96 -11.34
N VAL A 44 -6.93 16.67 -10.78
CA VAL A 44 -5.51 16.35 -10.98
C VAL A 44 -5.15 15.01 -10.31
N ILE A 45 -5.62 14.78 -9.08
CA ILE A 45 -5.38 13.52 -8.37
C ILE A 45 -6.04 12.35 -9.12
N ALA A 46 -7.30 12.48 -9.53
CA ALA A 46 -7.99 11.42 -10.26
C ALA A 46 -7.27 11.04 -11.56
N ALA A 47 -6.81 12.03 -12.34
CA ALA A 47 -6.07 11.79 -13.58
C ALA A 47 -4.71 11.11 -13.34
N LEU A 48 -3.99 11.51 -12.29
CA LEU A 48 -2.67 10.94 -11.96
C LEU A 48 -2.77 9.51 -11.41
N PHE A 49 -3.83 9.21 -10.65
CA PHE A 49 -4.04 7.92 -9.99
C PHE A 49 -4.77 6.89 -10.87
N ALA A 50 -5.21 7.25 -12.07
CA ALA A 50 -5.84 6.32 -13.01
C ALA A 50 -5.04 5.00 -13.24
N PRO A 51 -3.73 5.02 -13.57
CA PRO A 51 -2.96 3.78 -13.72
C PRO A 51 -2.76 3.03 -12.40
N LEU A 52 -2.82 3.70 -11.26
CA LEU A 52 -2.72 3.04 -9.97
C LEU A 52 -3.92 2.12 -9.72
N VAL A 53 -5.12 2.50 -10.20
CA VAL A 53 -6.31 1.65 -10.13
C VAL A 53 -6.09 0.33 -10.87
N ALA A 54 -5.45 0.38 -12.04
CA ALA A 54 -5.11 -0.81 -12.80
C ALA A 54 -4.12 -1.71 -12.01
N ILE A 55 -3.07 -1.12 -11.42
CA ILE A 55 -2.11 -1.87 -10.59
C ILE A 55 -2.83 -2.54 -9.41
N VAL A 56 -3.67 -1.79 -8.67
CA VAL A 56 -4.43 -2.32 -7.53
C VAL A 56 -5.35 -3.47 -7.95
N ALA A 57 -5.95 -3.39 -9.15
CA ALA A 57 -6.83 -4.43 -9.68
C ALA A 57 -6.06 -5.70 -10.10
N THR A 58 -4.81 -5.55 -10.55
CA THR A 58 -3.97 -6.66 -11.03
C THR A 58 -3.04 -7.25 -9.96
N ASP A 59 -2.83 -6.56 -8.82
CA ASP A 59 -1.92 -7.00 -7.77
C ASP A 59 -2.52 -8.15 -6.94
N ALA A 60 -2.19 -9.38 -7.35
CA ALA A 60 -2.55 -10.60 -6.65
C ALA A 60 -1.59 -10.96 -5.49
N SER A 61 -0.56 -10.14 -5.22
CA SER A 61 0.43 -10.48 -4.20
C SER A 61 -0.16 -10.37 -2.78
N PRO A 62 0.11 -11.33 -1.88
CA PRO A 62 -0.42 -11.31 -0.52
C PRO A 62 0.11 -10.11 0.30
N SER A 63 1.31 -9.62 -0.01
CA SER A 63 1.90 -8.44 0.61
C SER A 63 1.48 -7.11 -0.02
N ARG A 64 0.89 -7.15 -1.23
CA ARG A 64 0.58 -5.98 -2.08
C ARG A 64 1.75 -5.01 -2.22
N ALA A 65 2.96 -5.57 -2.32
CA ALA A 65 4.20 -4.79 -2.36
C ALA A 65 4.24 -3.84 -3.57
N THR A 66 3.75 -4.31 -4.73
CA THR A 66 3.62 -3.52 -5.95
C THR A 66 2.67 -2.36 -5.78
N THR A 67 1.50 -2.60 -5.20
CA THR A 67 0.54 -1.53 -4.91
C THR A 67 1.14 -0.48 -3.96
N ARG A 68 1.82 -0.91 -2.88
CA ARG A 68 2.39 0.03 -1.88
C ARG A 68 3.49 0.90 -2.48
N THR A 69 4.40 0.30 -3.25
CA THR A 69 5.49 1.04 -3.90
C THR A 69 4.94 1.99 -4.97
N ALA A 70 3.98 1.55 -5.78
CA ALA A 70 3.31 2.39 -6.76
C ALA A 70 2.56 3.57 -6.11
N ILE A 71 1.88 3.37 -4.97
CA ILE A 71 1.24 4.45 -4.21
C ILE A 71 2.26 5.50 -3.77
N LEU A 72 3.40 5.09 -3.22
CA LEU A 72 4.43 6.01 -2.74
C LEU A 72 5.01 6.85 -3.88
N PHE A 73 5.27 6.23 -5.03
CA PHE A 73 5.73 6.95 -6.22
C PHE A 73 4.67 7.88 -6.80
N ALA A 74 3.41 7.44 -6.84
CA ALA A 74 2.29 8.29 -7.25
C ALA A 74 2.13 9.51 -6.32
N LEU A 75 2.31 9.33 -5.01
CA LEU A 75 2.24 10.41 -4.02
C LEU A 75 3.41 11.40 -4.16
N ALA A 76 4.62 10.88 -4.41
CA ALA A 76 5.79 11.73 -4.65
C ALA A 76 5.64 12.57 -5.94
N ALA A 77 5.12 11.95 -7.00
CA ALA A 77 4.83 12.65 -8.25
C ALA A 77 3.71 13.68 -8.09
N SER A 78 2.66 13.36 -7.32
CA SER A 78 1.54 14.27 -7.10
C SER A 78 1.91 15.51 -6.29
N LEU A 79 2.87 15.39 -5.37
CA LEU A 79 3.35 16.51 -4.55
C LEU A 79 3.83 17.69 -5.43
N ARG A 80 4.58 17.40 -6.49
CA ARG A 80 5.10 18.44 -7.39
C ARG A 80 4.00 19.15 -8.16
N LEU A 81 3.01 18.40 -8.66
CA LEU A 81 1.86 19.00 -9.34
C LEU A 81 1.00 19.81 -8.37
N LEU A 82 0.82 19.33 -7.14
CA LEU A 82 0.02 19.99 -6.13
C LEU A 82 0.64 21.34 -5.72
N VAL A 83 1.95 21.38 -5.50
CA VAL A 83 2.69 22.62 -5.22
C VAL A 83 2.56 23.60 -6.39
N SER A 84 2.68 23.11 -7.63
CA SER A 84 2.54 23.95 -8.83
C SER A 84 1.12 24.47 -9.05
N LEU A 85 0.09 23.72 -8.65
CA LEU A 85 -1.30 24.14 -8.75
C LEU A 85 -1.64 25.18 -7.67
N TRP A 86 -1.10 25.02 -6.47
CA TRP A 86 -1.28 25.99 -5.38
C TRP A 86 -0.54 27.29 -5.66
N SER A 87 0.64 27.24 -6.29
CA SER A 87 1.35 28.45 -6.69
C SER A 87 0.67 29.20 -7.83
N SER A 88 -0.17 28.54 -8.65
CA SER A 88 -0.96 29.16 -9.72
C SER A 88 -2.32 29.69 -9.26
N GLY A 89 -2.57 29.76 -7.95
CA GLY A 89 -3.82 30.29 -7.38
C GLY A 89 -4.95 29.27 -7.18
N GLY A 90 -4.72 27.99 -7.49
CA GLY A 90 -5.65 26.90 -7.16
C GLY A 90 -6.98 26.90 -7.94
N ASP A 91 -7.04 27.58 -9.08
CA ASP A 91 -8.26 27.70 -9.89
C ASP A 91 -8.56 26.42 -10.68
N VAL A 92 -9.84 26.10 -10.84
CA VAL A 92 -10.32 24.90 -11.54
C VAL A 92 -9.92 24.92 -13.02
N ALA A 93 -9.91 26.09 -13.65
CA ALA A 93 -9.46 26.23 -15.04
C ALA A 93 -7.98 25.83 -15.20
N THR A 94 -7.13 26.22 -14.26
CA THR A 94 -5.70 25.84 -14.26
C THR A 94 -5.51 24.34 -14.02
N ALA A 95 -6.30 23.73 -13.14
CA ALA A 95 -6.28 22.28 -12.94
C ALA A 95 -6.71 21.50 -14.18
N ILE A 96 -7.75 21.95 -14.90
CA ILE A 96 -8.18 21.31 -16.15
C ILE A 96 -7.09 21.46 -17.23
N ALA A 97 -6.45 22.63 -17.32
CA ALA A 97 -5.35 22.85 -18.26
C ALA A 97 -4.15 21.92 -17.94
N MET A 98 -3.79 21.77 -16.66
CA MET A 98 -2.74 20.84 -16.22
C MET A 98 -3.11 19.39 -16.48
N ALA A 99 -4.35 18.99 -16.22
CA ALA A 99 -4.84 17.64 -16.50
C ALA A 99 -4.92 17.33 -18.00
N ARG A 100 -4.97 18.35 -18.86
CA ARG A 100 -4.87 18.21 -20.31
C ARG A 100 -3.45 18.25 -20.83
N ASP A 101 -2.46 18.68 -20.03
CA ASP A 101 -1.06 18.68 -20.44
C ASP A 101 -0.50 17.25 -20.37
N PRO A 102 -0.28 16.59 -21.53
CA PRO A 102 0.17 15.21 -21.55
C PRO A 102 1.55 15.04 -20.93
N ARG A 103 2.41 16.08 -20.93
CA ARG A 103 3.78 15.97 -20.38
C ARG A 103 3.76 15.76 -18.87
N SER A 104 2.89 16.49 -18.17
CA SER A 104 2.77 16.41 -16.72
C SER A 104 2.24 15.04 -16.27
N LEU A 105 1.22 14.53 -16.97
CA LEU A 105 0.64 13.20 -16.74
C LEU A 105 1.61 12.08 -17.08
N LEU A 106 2.30 12.18 -18.22
CA LEU A 106 3.31 11.19 -18.63
C LEU A 106 4.42 11.06 -17.60
N CYS A 107 4.92 12.15 -17.03
CA CYS A 107 5.91 12.09 -15.95
C CYS A 107 5.38 11.33 -14.72
N GLY A 108 4.13 11.57 -14.32
CA GLY A 108 3.50 10.82 -13.22
C GLY A 108 3.33 9.34 -13.54
N TRP A 109 2.89 9.01 -14.74
CA TRP A 109 2.71 7.64 -15.19
C TRP A 109 4.04 6.89 -15.35
N LEU A 110 5.08 7.57 -15.84
CA LEU A 110 6.44 7.02 -15.90
C LEU A 110 6.99 6.73 -14.50
N ALA A 111 6.72 7.58 -13.51
CA ALA A 111 7.10 7.31 -12.12
C ALA A 111 6.41 6.05 -11.57
N ILE A 112 5.12 5.87 -11.88
CA ILE A 112 4.36 4.67 -11.49
C ILE A 112 4.89 3.42 -12.22
N GLY A 113 5.17 3.52 -13.52
CA GLY A 113 5.79 2.43 -14.29
C GLY A 113 7.21 2.09 -13.81
N ALA A 114 8.00 3.10 -13.43
CA ALA A 114 9.32 2.92 -12.83
C ALA A 114 9.24 2.18 -11.49
N ALA A 115 8.22 2.47 -10.67
CA ALA A 115 7.99 1.73 -9.43
C ALA A 115 7.72 0.25 -9.69
N TRP A 116 6.94 -0.06 -10.74
CA TRP A 116 6.68 -1.44 -11.15
C TRP A 116 7.97 -2.15 -11.61
N LEU A 117 8.74 -1.53 -12.50
CA LEU A 117 10.02 -2.08 -12.97
C LEU A 117 11.01 -2.28 -11.83
N LEU A 118 11.11 -1.32 -10.92
CA LEU A 118 12.01 -1.40 -9.77
C LEU A 118 11.70 -2.61 -8.90
N LEU A 119 10.41 -2.91 -8.68
CA LEU A 119 10.01 -4.07 -7.90
C LEU A 119 10.34 -5.39 -8.61
N GLU A 120 10.19 -5.45 -9.93
CA GLU A 120 10.53 -6.62 -10.73
C GLU A 120 12.05 -6.90 -10.64
N VAL A 121 12.87 -5.85 -10.80
CA VAL A 121 14.33 -5.93 -10.65
C VAL A 121 14.71 -6.39 -9.25
N ILE A 122 14.12 -5.81 -8.20
CA ILE A 122 14.38 -6.22 -6.81
C ILE A 122 14.00 -7.69 -6.59
N SER A 123 12.89 -8.14 -7.16
CA SER A 123 12.43 -9.53 -7.03
C SER A 123 13.40 -10.52 -7.69
N ILE A 124 13.93 -10.17 -8.86
CA ILE A 124 14.96 -10.97 -9.54
C ILE A 124 16.25 -11.02 -8.69
N VAL A 125 16.71 -9.87 -8.21
CA VAL A 125 17.94 -9.76 -7.40
C VAL A 125 17.81 -10.55 -6.10
N LEU A 126 16.68 -10.46 -5.40
CA LEU A 126 16.42 -11.22 -4.18
C LEU A 126 16.42 -12.73 -4.43
N ARG A 127 15.78 -13.19 -5.51
CA ARG A 127 15.80 -14.62 -5.89
C ARG A 127 17.23 -15.11 -6.14
N LEU A 128 18.02 -14.34 -6.88
CA LEU A 128 19.40 -14.67 -7.17
C LEU A 128 20.25 -14.71 -5.89
N ALA A 129 20.09 -13.71 -5.01
CA ALA A 129 20.79 -13.64 -3.75
C ALA A 129 20.45 -14.82 -2.83
N PHE A 130 19.17 -15.18 -2.74
CA PHE A 130 18.74 -16.34 -1.97
C PHE A 130 19.28 -17.65 -2.54
N GLU A 131 19.26 -17.83 -3.86
CA GLU A 131 19.81 -19.01 -4.50
C GLU A 131 21.32 -19.16 -4.24
N ILE A 132 22.08 -18.07 -4.34
CA ILE A 132 23.52 -18.06 -4.01
C ILE A 132 23.74 -18.40 -2.53
N SER A 133 22.96 -17.78 -1.63
CA SER A 133 23.07 -18.04 -0.19
C SER A 133 22.74 -19.50 0.17
N ALA A 134 21.74 -20.09 -0.48
CA ALA A 134 21.35 -21.47 -0.28
C ALA A 134 22.43 -22.43 -0.77
N ARG A 135 23.04 -22.17 -1.94
CA ARG A 135 24.18 -22.95 -2.45
C ARG A 135 25.39 -22.87 -1.52
N MET A 136 25.70 -21.69 -0.99
CA MET A 136 26.78 -21.54 -0.01
C MET A 136 26.49 -22.30 1.29
N ALA A 137 25.25 -22.22 1.80
CA ALA A 137 24.84 -22.99 2.97
C ALA A 137 24.92 -24.51 2.74
N GLU A 138 24.51 -24.98 1.55
CA GLU A 138 24.61 -26.39 1.18
C GLU A 138 26.06 -26.88 1.15
N THR A 139 26.98 -26.11 0.55
CA THR A 139 28.41 -26.47 0.55
C THR A 139 29.00 -26.53 1.96
N ARG A 140 28.59 -25.60 2.83
CA ARG A 140 29.00 -25.59 4.23
C ARG A 140 28.50 -26.83 4.98
N HIS A 141 27.21 -27.13 4.88
CA HIS A 141 26.64 -28.31 5.53
C HIS A 141 27.24 -29.61 4.99
N ARG A 142 27.52 -29.69 3.68
CA ARG A 142 28.19 -30.85 3.09
C ARG A 142 29.59 -31.06 3.66
N SER A 143 30.36 -29.98 3.81
CA SER A 143 31.70 -30.04 4.42
C SER A 143 31.64 -30.44 5.90
N GLU A 144 30.66 -29.94 6.65
CA GLU A 144 30.43 -30.31 8.06
C GLU A 144 30.09 -31.81 8.17
N ILE A 145 29.24 -32.34 7.28
CA ILE A 145 28.91 -33.77 7.23
C ILE A 145 30.13 -34.62 6.90
N GLU A 146 30.95 -34.22 5.91
CA GLU A 146 32.18 -34.94 5.54
C GLU A 146 33.18 -34.98 6.70
N THR A 147 33.35 -33.87 7.44
CA THR A 147 34.22 -33.86 8.63
C THR A 147 33.72 -34.79 9.73
N LEU A 148 32.40 -34.80 10.00
CA LEU A 148 31.82 -35.67 11.02
C LEU A 148 31.93 -37.16 10.64
N LEU A 149 31.76 -37.49 9.36
CA LEU A 149 31.97 -38.86 8.87
C LEU A 149 33.43 -39.28 8.95
N ALA A 150 34.37 -38.37 8.71
CA ALA A 150 35.80 -38.67 8.86
C ALA A 150 36.23 -38.88 10.32
N GLU A 151 35.60 -38.17 11.27
CA GLU A 151 35.92 -38.29 12.70
C GLU A 151 35.24 -39.47 13.40
N TRP A 152 34.00 -39.81 13.01
CA TRP A 152 33.13 -40.73 13.76
C TRP A 152 32.60 -41.90 12.92
N GLY A 153 33.00 -42.02 11.66
CA GLY A 153 32.50 -43.02 10.71
C GLY A 153 33.19 -44.38 10.73
N GLU A 154 34.08 -44.63 11.70
CA GLU A 154 34.62 -45.98 12.02
C GLU A 154 33.86 -46.65 13.18
#